data_AF-A0A935E630-F1
#
_entry.id   AF-A0A935E630-F1
#
_cell.length_a   1.000
_cell.length_b   1.000
_cell.length_c   1.000
_cell.angle_alpha   90.00
_cell.angle_beta   90.00
_cell.angle_gamma   90.00
#
_symmetry.space_group_name_H-M   'P 1'
#
loop_
_entity.id
_entity.type
_entity.pdbx_description
1 polymer ?
#
loop_
_entity_poly.entity_id
_entity_poly.type
_entity_poly.pdbx_seq_one_letter_code
_entity_poly.pdbx_strand_id
1 'polypeptide(L)'
;MTKHDNSDIREELESLAPNLARLPKTNRKSVPEGYFEDVEDQIVRQLNFLHLDQRKPSIPSGYMDSLEDRIVSLVQDEQKVIPLYKKPVVKYLAAASIVLVLAFIGINRWSENNATTSLSPIASNSTDDAIYYLYLQDNIEDGDIELLIENGLVEESDLSVADIGVTELPDSFTDETMFNSEFEF
;
A
#
# COMPACT_ATOMS: atom_id res chain seq x y z
N MET A 1 8.85 40.01 -16.87
CA MET A 1 8.07 38.84 -17.30
C MET A 1 8.67 38.34 -18.61
N THR A 2 9.59 37.37 -18.55
CA THR A 2 10.19 36.75 -19.73
C THR A 2 9.22 35.71 -20.30
N LYS A 3 8.71 35.99 -21.50
CA LYS A 3 7.86 35.07 -22.24
C LYS A 3 8.77 34.01 -22.86
N HIS A 4 8.90 32.85 -22.22
CA HIS A 4 9.67 31.73 -22.78
C HIS A 4 8.91 31.18 -23.99
N ASP A 5 9.61 31.00 -25.09
CA ASP A 5 9.01 30.55 -26.33
C ASP A 5 8.73 29.04 -26.26
N ASN A 6 7.80 28.56 -27.08
CA ASN A 6 7.39 27.15 -27.07
C ASN A 6 8.56 26.22 -27.48
N SER A 7 9.53 26.74 -28.24
CA SER A 7 10.77 26.03 -28.59
C SER A 7 11.56 25.63 -27.35
N ASP A 8 11.74 26.57 -26.42
CA ASP A 8 12.63 26.41 -25.27
C ASP A 8 12.07 25.34 -24.32
N ILE A 9 10.74 25.38 -24.10
CA ILE A 9 10.03 24.39 -23.30
C ILE A 9 10.13 22.99 -23.91
N ARG A 10 10.14 22.87 -25.24
CA ARG A 10 10.24 21.56 -25.91
C ARG A 10 11.64 20.98 -25.81
N GLU A 11 12.66 21.81 -25.92
CA GLU A 11 14.06 21.40 -25.78
C GLU A 11 14.36 20.93 -24.35
N GLU A 12 13.89 21.68 -23.35
CA GLU A 12 13.96 21.25 -21.94
C GLU A 12 13.21 19.93 -21.70
N LEU A 13 11.98 19.80 -22.24
CA LEU A 13 11.20 18.56 -22.13
C LEU A 13 11.85 17.38 -22.86
N GLU A 14 12.53 17.59 -23.98
CA GLU A 14 13.22 16.53 -24.72
C GLU A 14 14.43 16.01 -23.94
N SER A 15 15.15 16.90 -23.25
CA SER A 15 16.23 16.53 -22.35
C SER A 15 15.76 15.77 -21.11
N LEU A 16 14.66 16.18 -20.49
CA LEU A 16 14.19 15.63 -19.22
C LEU A 16 13.24 14.42 -19.38
N ALA A 17 12.41 14.43 -20.41
CA ALA A 17 11.33 13.45 -20.61
C ALA A 17 11.06 13.22 -22.11
N PRO A 18 11.94 12.49 -22.83
CA PRO A 18 11.86 12.33 -24.29
C PRO A 18 10.55 11.67 -24.76
N ASN A 19 9.94 10.82 -23.92
CA ASN A 19 8.66 10.20 -24.21
C ASN A 19 7.49 11.19 -24.15
N LEU A 20 7.55 12.18 -23.25
CA LEU A 20 6.52 13.21 -23.12
C LEU A 20 6.64 14.27 -24.22
N ALA A 21 7.87 14.66 -24.59
CA ALA A 21 8.13 15.63 -25.66
C ALA A 21 7.58 15.19 -27.04
N ARG A 22 7.46 13.87 -27.24
CA ARG A 22 6.93 13.25 -28.47
C ARG A 22 5.39 13.19 -28.52
N LEU A 23 4.70 13.37 -27.39
CA LEU A 23 3.24 13.32 -27.37
C LEU A 23 2.65 14.57 -28.04
N PRO A 24 1.56 14.43 -28.81
CA PRO A 24 0.89 15.58 -29.40
C PRO A 24 0.31 16.44 -28.27
N LYS A 25 0.59 17.75 -28.30
CA LYS A 25 0.03 18.75 -27.38
C LYS A 25 -1.47 18.90 -27.64
N THR A 26 -2.25 17.94 -27.13
CA THR A 26 -3.71 17.96 -27.21
C THR A 26 -4.25 18.56 -25.91
N ASN A 27 -4.78 19.78 -25.99
CA ASN A 27 -5.53 20.37 -24.89
C ASN A 27 -6.88 19.64 -24.80
N ARG A 28 -6.95 18.54 -24.06
CA ARG A 28 -8.19 17.77 -23.82
C ARG A 28 -9.10 18.37 -22.75
N LYS A 29 -8.88 19.63 -22.36
CA LYS A 29 -9.73 20.34 -21.41
C LYS A 29 -10.81 21.11 -22.16
N SER A 30 -11.74 20.37 -22.78
CA SER A 30 -12.97 20.96 -23.29
C SER A 30 -14.09 20.56 -22.35
N VAL A 31 -14.71 21.53 -21.70
CA VAL A 31 -16.00 21.30 -21.05
C VAL A 31 -17.10 21.20 -22.13
N PRO A 32 -18.19 20.48 -21.87
CA PRO A 32 -19.38 20.52 -22.73
C PRO A 32 -19.90 21.95 -22.90
N GLU A 33 -20.51 22.22 -24.06
CA GLU A 33 -21.29 23.44 -24.26
C GLU A 33 -22.38 23.52 -23.19
N GLY A 34 -22.53 24.69 -22.55
CA GLY A 34 -23.49 24.90 -21.47
C GLY A 34 -23.10 24.32 -20.09
N TYR A 35 -21.90 23.73 -19.90
CA TYR A 35 -21.49 23.13 -18.61
C TYR A 35 -21.65 24.07 -17.40
N PHE A 36 -21.40 25.37 -17.59
CA PHE A 36 -21.46 26.37 -16.53
C PHE A 36 -22.80 27.11 -16.44
N GLU A 37 -23.76 26.86 -17.34
CA GLU A 37 -25.04 27.59 -17.38
C GLU A 37 -25.89 27.32 -16.13
N ASP A 38 -25.85 26.09 -15.61
CA ASP A 38 -26.68 25.66 -14.47
C ASP A 38 -25.92 25.57 -13.14
N VAL A 39 -24.62 25.88 -13.12
CA VAL A 39 -23.77 25.66 -11.93
C VAL A 39 -24.21 26.54 -10.76
N GLU A 40 -24.57 27.79 -11.02
CA GLU A 40 -25.07 28.72 -10.00
C GLU A 40 -26.36 28.18 -9.37
N ASP A 41 -27.32 27.77 -10.19
CA ASP A 41 -28.58 27.19 -9.74
C ASP A 41 -28.38 25.88 -8.98
N GLN A 42 -27.43 25.04 -9.41
CA GLN A 42 -27.07 23.81 -8.70
C GLN A 42 -26.53 24.10 -7.30
N ILE A 43 -25.65 25.10 -7.17
CA ILE A 43 -25.08 25.51 -5.89
C ILE A 43 -26.18 26.08 -4.97
N VAL A 44 -27.04 26.95 -5.49
CA VAL A 44 -28.17 27.52 -4.72
C VAL A 44 -29.14 26.44 -4.26
N ARG A 45 -29.47 25.46 -5.11
CA ARG A 45 -30.30 24.30 -4.73
C ARG A 45 -29.65 23.48 -3.62
N GLN A 46 -28.35 23.22 -3.72
CA GLN A 46 -27.61 22.45 -2.71
C GLN A 46 -27.55 23.18 -1.37
N LEU A 47 -27.34 24.50 -1.40
CA LEU A 47 -27.40 25.34 -0.19
C LEU A 47 -28.80 25.31 0.41
N ASN A 48 -29.85 25.45 -0.39
CA ASN A 48 -31.22 25.37 0.11
C ASN A 48 -31.52 24.00 0.73
N PHE A 49 -31.01 22.90 0.16
CA PHE A 49 -31.13 21.56 0.75
C PHE A 49 -30.44 21.45 2.12
N LEU A 50 -29.25 22.06 2.27
CA LEU A 50 -28.58 22.14 3.58
C LEU A 50 -29.35 23.00 4.59
N HIS A 51 -30.10 23.99 4.12
CA HIS A 51 -30.95 24.85 4.95
C HIS A 51 -32.37 24.30 5.14
N LEU A 52 -32.72 23.12 4.60
CA LEU A 52 -33.99 22.45 4.86
C LEU A 52 -34.05 21.97 6.30
N ASP A 53 -34.32 22.93 7.19
CA ASP A 53 -34.53 22.81 8.62
C ASP A 53 -33.43 22.01 9.33
N GLN A 54 -32.93 22.55 10.43
CA GLN A 54 -32.21 21.80 11.45
C GLN A 54 -33.14 20.79 12.15
N ARG A 55 -33.97 20.03 11.40
CA ARG A 55 -34.65 18.85 11.89
C ARG A 55 -33.56 17.86 12.20
N LYS A 56 -33.09 17.95 13.43
CA LYS A 56 -32.39 16.86 14.10
C LYS A 56 -33.14 15.59 13.70
N PRO A 57 -32.51 14.63 13.01
CA PRO A 57 -33.18 13.39 12.69
C PRO A 57 -33.64 12.79 14.02
N SER A 58 -34.94 12.91 14.28
CA SER A 58 -35.55 12.50 15.54
C SER A 58 -35.95 11.06 15.33
N ILE A 59 -35.36 10.19 16.14
CA ILE A 59 -35.75 8.78 16.16
C ILE A 59 -37.23 8.66 16.57
N PRO A 60 -37.96 7.67 16.04
CA PRO A 60 -39.33 7.39 16.48
C PRO A 60 -39.38 7.17 18.00
N SER A 61 -40.45 7.66 18.64
CA SER A 61 -40.71 7.42 20.05
C SER A 61 -40.70 5.91 20.35
N GLY A 62 -39.95 5.47 21.35
CA GLY A 62 -39.86 4.04 21.71
C GLY A 62 -38.79 3.23 20.96
N TYR A 63 -38.08 3.82 19.98
CA TYR A 63 -37.03 3.10 19.26
C TYR A 63 -35.89 2.66 20.19
N MET A 64 -35.40 3.56 21.05
CA MET A 64 -34.36 3.24 22.03
C MET A 64 -34.87 2.29 23.12
N ASP A 65 -36.14 2.42 23.52
CA ASP A 65 -36.73 1.58 24.56
C ASP A 65 -36.81 0.11 24.11
N SER A 66 -37.13 -0.14 22.84
CA SER A 66 -37.20 -1.51 22.27
C SER A 66 -35.87 -2.05 21.71
N LEU A 67 -34.82 -1.22 21.65
CA LEU A 67 -33.54 -1.60 21.08
C LEU A 67 -32.80 -2.62 21.95
N GLU A 68 -32.84 -2.44 23.27
CA GLU A 68 -32.21 -3.34 24.24
C GLU A 68 -32.78 -4.76 24.12
N ASP A 69 -34.10 -4.88 24.19
CA ASP A 69 -34.81 -6.17 24.05
C ASP A 69 -34.48 -6.87 22.73
N ARG A 70 -34.40 -6.10 21.63
CA ARG A 70 -34.03 -6.63 20.31
C ARG A 70 -32.60 -7.17 20.30
N ILE A 71 -31.63 -6.43 20.86
CA ILE A 71 -30.23 -6.87 20.91
C ILE A 71 -30.10 -8.13 21.77
N VAL A 72 -30.73 -8.16 22.94
CA VAL A 72 -30.70 -9.33 23.84
C VAL A 72 -31.30 -10.55 23.16
N SER A 73 -32.42 -10.41 22.46
CA SER A 73 -33.05 -11.52 21.72
C SER A 73 -32.18 -12.07 20.59
N LEU A 74 -31.40 -11.22 19.92
CA LEU A 74 -30.49 -11.63 18.83
C LEU A 74 -29.24 -12.36 19.36
N VAL A 75 -28.84 -12.11 20.60
CA VAL A 75 -27.66 -12.73 21.23
C VAL A 75 -28.03 -14.03 21.97
N GLN A 76 -29.29 -14.19 22.39
CA GLN A 76 -29.77 -15.38 23.10
C GLN A 76 -30.04 -16.60 22.23
N ASP A 77 -30.00 -16.48 20.89
CA ASP A 77 -29.98 -17.66 20.02
C ASP A 77 -28.62 -18.37 20.20
N GLU A 78 -28.59 -19.29 21.17
CA GLU A 78 -27.43 -20.09 21.52
C GLU A 78 -26.87 -20.76 20.26
N GLN A 79 -25.69 -20.32 19.84
CA GLN A 79 -24.94 -20.97 18.77
C GLN A 79 -24.79 -22.45 19.14
N LYS A 80 -25.41 -23.32 18.33
CA LYS A 80 -25.32 -24.77 18.49
C LYS A 80 -23.87 -25.21 18.31
N VAL A 81 -23.13 -25.31 19.41
CA VAL A 81 -21.74 -25.76 19.41
C VAL A 81 -21.68 -27.24 19.01
N ILE A 82 -21.20 -27.50 17.80
CA ILE A 82 -20.86 -28.85 17.37
C ILE A 82 -19.41 -29.16 17.78
N PRO A 83 -19.13 -30.26 18.50
CA PRO A 83 -17.76 -30.62 18.86
C PRO A 83 -16.98 -30.97 17.59
N LEU A 84 -15.84 -30.30 17.37
CA LEU A 84 -15.06 -30.39 16.14
C LEU A 84 -14.34 -31.75 15.94
N TYR A 85 -14.13 -32.53 17.02
CA TYR A 85 -13.39 -33.81 16.94
C TYR A 85 -14.06 -34.94 17.72
N LYS A 86 -14.28 -36.08 17.04
CA LYS A 86 -14.72 -37.35 17.66
C LYS A 86 -13.49 -38.21 18.01
N LYS A 87 -13.38 -38.64 19.27
CA LYS A 87 -12.13 -39.07 19.93
C LYS A 87 -11.47 -40.43 19.58
N PRO A 88 -11.87 -41.32 18.65
CA PRO A 88 -11.06 -42.54 18.44
C PRO A 88 -10.11 -42.52 17.24
N VAL A 89 -10.10 -41.51 16.37
CA VAL A 89 -9.23 -41.52 15.16
C VAL A 89 -7.77 -41.13 15.43
N VAL A 90 -7.52 -40.34 16.47
CA VAL A 90 -6.17 -39.81 16.78
C VAL A 90 -5.18 -40.93 17.16
N LYS A 91 -5.68 -42.04 17.76
CA LYS A 91 -4.83 -43.17 18.17
C LYS A 91 -4.23 -43.91 16.96
N TYR A 92 -5.02 -44.08 15.89
CA TYR A 92 -4.56 -44.73 14.66
C TYR A 92 -3.62 -43.83 13.86
N LEU A 93 -3.86 -42.51 13.87
CA LEU A 93 -2.98 -41.54 13.21
C LEU A 93 -1.56 -41.55 13.80
N ALA A 94 -1.45 -41.59 15.14
CA ALA A 94 -0.17 -41.66 15.83
C ALA A 94 0.58 -42.99 15.57
N ALA A 95 -0.13 -44.11 15.44
CA ALA A 95 0.49 -45.39 15.10
C ALA A 95 0.92 -45.45 13.63
N ALA A 96 0.10 -44.94 12.70
CA ALA A 96 0.41 -44.92 11.28
C ALA A 96 1.64 -44.06 10.95
N SER A 97 1.83 -42.93 11.64
CA SER A 97 3.03 -42.11 11.45
C SER A 97 4.31 -42.83 11.91
N ILE A 98 4.26 -43.59 13.01
CA ILE A 98 5.39 -44.42 13.46
C ILE A 98 5.73 -45.49 12.42
N VAL A 99 4.71 -46.19 11.88
CA VAL A 99 4.92 -47.20 10.83
C VAL A 99 5.50 -46.58 9.56
N LEU A 100 5.02 -45.41 9.14
CA LEU A 100 5.56 -44.69 7.99
C LEU A 100 7.02 -44.25 8.21
N VAL A 101 7.37 -43.74 9.39
CA VAL A 101 8.74 -43.34 9.72
C VAL A 101 9.67 -44.55 9.73
N LEU A 102 9.25 -45.67 10.33
CA LEU A 102 10.04 -46.90 10.32
C LEU A 102 10.19 -47.49 8.91
N ALA A 103 9.14 -47.44 8.10
CA ALA A 103 9.20 -47.86 6.70
C ALA A 103 10.15 -46.96 5.89
N PHE A 104 10.09 -45.64 6.07
CA PHE A 104 10.97 -44.67 5.41
C PHE A 104 12.44 -44.88 5.80
N ILE A 105 12.73 -45.09 7.09
CA ILE A 105 14.09 -45.41 7.57
C ILE A 105 14.55 -46.77 7.02
N GLY A 106 13.68 -47.77 7.02
CA GLY A 106 13.99 -49.11 6.49
C GLY A 106 14.28 -49.10 4.99
N ILE A 107 13.48 -48.37 4.21
CA ILE A 107 13.66 -48.20 2.77
C ILE A 107 14.93 -47.41 2.48
N ASN A 108 15.20 -46.31 3.19
CA ASN A 108 16.43 -45.52 2.99
C ASN A 108 17.70 -46.30 3.36
N ARG A 109 17.70 -47.04 4.47
CA ARG A 109 18.82 -47.91 4.88
C ARG A 109 19.07 -49.07 3.91
N TRP A 110 18.02 -49.60 3.29
CA TRP A 110 18.14 -50.62 2.25
C TRP A 110 18.58 -50.02 0.91
N SER A 111 18.15 -48.79 0.62
CA SER A 111 18.52 -48.04 -0.59
C SER A 111 19.97 -47.53 -0.55
N GLU A 112 20.50 -47.14 0.61
CA GLU A 112 21.92 -46.75 0.78
C GLU A 112 22.88 -47.88 0.40
N ASN A 113 22.48 -49.14 0.58
CA ASN A 113 23.28 -50.29 0.17
C ASN A 113 23.29 -50.49 -1.36
N ASN A 114 22.38 -49.85 -2.10
CA ASN A 114 22.18 -50.05 -3.54
C ASN A 114 22.18 -48.76 -4.38
N ALA A 115 22.39 -47.57 -3.80
CA ALA A 115 22.38 -46.32 -4.56
C ALA A 115 23.25 -45.24 -3.91
N THR A 116 24.36 -44.90 -4.57
CA THR A 116 25.03 -43.60 -4.41
C THR A 116 24.12 -42.53 -5.00
N THR A 117 23.25 -41.94 -4.19
CA THR A 117 22.48 -40.76 -4.59
C THR A 117 22.83 -39.64 -3.62
N SER A 118 23.69 -38.73 -4.09
CA SER A 118 23.92 -37.44 -3.46
C SER A 118 22.58 -36.71 -3.34
N LEU A 119 22.07 -36.60 -2.12
CA LEU A 119 20.93 -35.76 -1.81
C LEU A 119 21.43 -34.32 -1.85
N SER A 120 21.05 -33.57 -2.88
CA SER A 120 20.98 -32.11 -2.71
C SER A 120 19.98 -31.85 -1.58
N PRO A 121 20.31 -31.01 -0.59
CA PRO A 121 19.34 -30.65 0.42
C PRO A 121 18.13 -30.05 -0.30
N ILE A 122 16.93 -30.49 0.07
CA ILE A 122 15.70 -29.77 -0.27
C ILE A 122 15.82 -28.44 0.46
N ALA A 123 16.36 -27.47 -0.28
CA ALA A 123 16.48 -26.10 0.15
C ALA A 123 15.06 -25.54 0.07
N SER A 124 14.40 -25.47 1.22
CA SER A 124 13.23 -24.63 1.43
C SER A 124 13.68 -23.18 1.40
N ASN A 125 13.99 -22.70 0.21
CA ASN A 125 14.21 -21.31 -0.16
C ASN A 125 14.17 -21.29 -1.69
N SER A 126 12.96 -21.24 -2.23
CA SER A 126 12.40 -19.98 -2.70
C SER A 126 13.20 -19.47 -3.90
N THR A 127 12.65 -19.78 -5.08
CA THR A 127 12.95 -19.10 -6.35
C THR A 127 11.81 -18.15 -6.74
N ASP A 128 10.74 -18.11 -5.93
CA ASP A 128 9.58 -17.21 -6.09
C ASP A 128 9.67 -15.95 -5.22
N ASP A 129 10.49 -15.97 -4.18
CA ASP A 129 10.80 -14.82 -3.32
C ASP A 129 11.48 -13.70 -4.11
N ALA A 130 12.48 -14.00 -4.95
CA ALA A 130 13.17 -12.97 -5.72
C ALA A 130 12.25 -12.24 -6.71
N ILE A 131 11.30 -12.95 -7.32
CA ILE A 131 10.30 -12.36 -8.23
C ILE A 131 9.25 -11.56 -7.44
N TYR A 132 8.81 -12.09 -6.30
CA TYR A 132 7.86 -11.41 -5.41
C TYR A 132 8.44 -10.10 -4.86
N TYR A 133 9.70 -10.09 -4.41
CA TYR A 133 10.39 -8.87 -3.96
C TYR A 133 10.61 -7.87 -5.09
N LEU A 134 10.92 -8.32 -6.32
CA LEU A 134 11.03 -7.44 -7.50
C LEU A 134 9.69 -6.79 -7.86
N TYR A 135 8.59 -7.53 -7.81
CA TYR A 135 7.27 -6.99 -8.09
C TYR A 135 6.84 -5.96 -7.04
N LEU A 136 7.07 -6.26 -5.76
CA LEU A 136 6.81 -5.30 -4.68
C LEU A 136 7.65 -4.04 -4.85
N GLN A 137 8.93 -4.16 -5.17
CA GLN A 137 9.79 -2.99 -5.34
C GLN A 137 9.40 -2.09 -6.53
N ASP A 138 8.89 -2.66 -7.62
CA ASP A 138 8.48 -1.90 -8.81
C ASP A 138 7.07 -1.30 -8.68
N ASN A 139 6.27 -1.75 -7.71
CA ASN A 139 4.85 -1.40 -7.59
C ASN A 139 4.47 -0.81 -6.21
N ILE A 140 5.43 -0.56 -5.32
CA ILE A 140 5.23 0.17 -4.05
C ILE A 140 5.59 1.64 -4.29
N GLU A 141 4.62 2.55 -4.08
CA GLU A 141 4.87 4.00 -4.08
C GLU A 141 5.31 4.48 -2.67
N ASP A 142 5.92 5.66 -2.56
CA ASP A 142 6.41 6.20 -1.27
C ASP A 142 5.31 6.27 -0.19
N GLY A 143 4.05 6.46 -0.58
CA GLY A 143 2.90 6.44 0.34
C GLY A 143 2.48 5.05 0.80
N ASP A 144 2.82 3.99 0.04
CA ASP A 144 2.54 2.61 0.41
C ASP A 144 3.53 2.11 1.47
N ILE A 145 4.74 2.69 1.53
CA ILE A 145 5.75 2.38 2.55
C ILE A 145 5.20 2.67 3.95
N GLU A 146 4.48 3.79 4.11
CA GLU A 146 3.88 4.18 5.40
C GLU A 146 2.80 3.18 5.85
N LEU A 147 2.00 2.66 4.91
CA LEU A 147 1.03 1.59 5.19
C LEU A 147 1.70 0.25 5.54
N LEU A 148 2.84 -0.07 4.93
CA LEU A 148 3.61 -1.28 5.24
C LEU A 148 4.24 -1.21 6.64
N ILE A 149 4.69 -0.03 7.06
CA ILE A 149 5.15 0.25 8.43
C ILE A 149 4.00 0.15 9.42
N GLU A 150 2.85 0.75 9.12
CA GLU A 150 1.66 0.70 9.98
C GLU A 150 1.17 -0.74 10.22
N ASN A 151 1.23 -1.58 9.18
CA ASN A 151 0.85 -3.00 9.27
C ASN A 151 1.99 -3.90 9.81
N GLY A 152 3.15 -3.33 10.18
CA GLY A 152 4.28 -4.06 10.76
C GLY A 152 4.96 -5.04 9.80
N LEU A 153 4.84 -4.80 8.49
CA LEU A 153 5.47 -5.62 7.45
C LEU A 153 6.90 -5.17 7.14
N VAL A 154 7.22 -3.92 7.46
CA VAL A 154 8.55 -3.30 7.32
C VAL A 154 8.80 -2.44 8.56
N GLU A 155 9.98 -2.51 9.16
CA GLU A 155 10.37 -1.61 10.24
C GLU A 155 11.01 -0.33 9.66
N GLU A 156 10.77 0.83 10.27
CA GLU A 156 11.39 2.09 9.83
C GLU A 156 12.93 2.02 9.79
N SER A 157 13.54 1.19 10.64
CA SER A 157 14.99 0.97 10.67
C SER A 157 15.54 0.16 9.49
N ASP A 158 14.68 -0.63 8.83
CA ASP A 158 15.06 -1.47 7.69
C ASP A 158 15.01 -0.70 6.35
N LEU A 159 14.39 0.48 6.35
CA LEU A 159 14.50 1.44 5.27
C LEU A 159 15.84 2.16 5.38
N SER A 160 16.82 1.75 4.55
CA SER A 160 17.98 2.59 4.32
C SER A 160 17.52 3.85 3.59
N VAL A 161 17.57 5.00 4.27
CA VAL A 161 17.58 6.29 3.57
C VAL A 161 18.78 6.24 2.64
N ALA A 162 18.55 6.08 1.34
CA ALA A 162 19.56 6.45 0.37
C ALA A 162 19.86 7.91 0.67
N ASP A 163 21.06 8.19 1.15
CA ASP A 163 21.60 9.54 1.27
C ASP A 163 21.49 10.16 -0.12
N ILE A 164 20.38 10.87 -0.36
CA ILE A 164 20.20 11.70 -1.54
C ILE A 164 21.15 12.84 -1.25
N GLY A 165 22.42 12.63 -1.63
CA GLY A 165 23.57 13.39 -1.17
C GLY A 165 23.18 14.84 -0.99
N VAL A 166 22.97 15.22 0.28
CA VAL A 166 22.87 16.62 0.65
C VAL A 166 24.20 17.17 0.22
N THR A 167 24.16 17.88 -0.92
CA THR A 167 25.33 18.51 -1.48
C THR A 167 25.87 19.37 -0.36
N GLU A 168 27.05 18.99 0.12
CA GLU A 168 27.76 19.63 1.21
C GLU A 168 27.59 21.14 1.06
N LEU A 169 26.98 21.78 2.05
CA LEU A 169 27.08 23.22 2.19
C LEU A 169 28.59 23.53 2.12
N PRO A 170 29.08 24.30 1.14
CA PRO A 170 30.47 24.71 1.18
C PRO A 170 30.67 25.58 2.42
N ASP A 171 31.32 25.01 3.42
CA ASP A 171 31.96 25.70 4.55
C ASP A 171 33.12 26.56 4.02
N SER A 172 32.81 27.56 3.19
CA SER A 172 33.72 28.67 2.88
C SER A 172 32.97 29.75 2.11
N PHE A 173 32.31 30.67 2.81
CA PHE A 173 32.18 32.08 2.36
C PHE A 173 31.84 32.95 3.57
N THR A 174 32.63 32.83 4.63
CA THR A 174 32.88 33.98 5.50
C THR A 174 33.89 34.85 4.77
N ASP A 175 33.41 35.83 4.00
CA ASP A 175 34.22 37.03 3.81
C ASP A 175 33.36 38.30 3.84
N GLU A 176 33.72 39.12 4.80
CA GLU A 176 33.16 40.40 5.23
C GLU A 176 33.47 41.53 4.23
N THR A 177 33.75 41.24 2.95
CA THR A 177 34.45 42.17 2.06
C THR A 177 33.62 42.77 0.92
N MET A 178 32.31 42.53 0.83
CA MET A 178 31.46 43.20 -0.17
C MET A 178 30.77 44.49 0.31
N PHE A 179 30.96 44.91 1.56
CA PHE A 179 30.30 46.09 2.12
C PHE A 179 31.19 47.32 2.29
N ASN A 180 32.37 47.35 1.67
CA ASN A 180 33.21 48.55 1.73
C ASN A 180 34.08 48.75 0.47
N SER A 181 33.47 49.31 -0.57
CA SER A 181 34.16 50.20 -1.52
C SER A 181 33.16 51.18 -2.15
N GLU A 182 33.34 52.45 -1.80
CA GLU A 182 32.83 53.72 -2.35
C GLU A 182 31.44 53.73 -3.03
N PHE A 183 30.39 54.34 -2.47
CA PHE A 183 30.22 55.78 -2.25
C PHE A 183 31.46 56.65 -2.51
N GLU A 184 31.58 57.21 -3.72
CA GLU A 184 32.03 58.59 -3.93
C GLU A 184 31.61 59.09 -5.33
N PHE A 185 30.78 60.14 -5.31
CA PHE A 185 30.41 61.14 -6.33
C PHE A 185 29.99 60.75 -7.76
#